data_AF-A0A439DAH8-F1
#
_entry.id   AF-A0A439DAH8-F1
#
_cell.length_a   1.000
_cell.length_b   1.000
_cell.length_c   1.000
_cell.angle_alpha   90.00
_cell.angle_beta   90.00
_cell.angle_gamma   90.00
#
_symmetry.space_group_name_H-M   'P 1'
#
loop_
_entity.id
_entity.type
_entity.pdbx_description
1 polymer ?
#
loop_
_entity_poly.entity_id
_entity_poly.type
_entity_poly.pdbx_seq_one_letter_code
_entity_poly.pdbx_strand_id
1 'polypeptide(L)'
;MENQARNQLAMLGERRAANNTAFKQKLQQMALPLAPLVQLTTGDIHPAFPGTLLNFWLLTDAQLEELAHFYHQRTPCRYTFHYPCPINWSSDMPLEEKRRKIGRFIGLRGCESPIRVRTEDEIMEDARRARLAEEDEMWKRKLRWY
;
A
#
# COMPACT_ATOMS: atom_id res chain seq x y z
N MET A 1 -12.65 32.00 24.55
CA MET A 1 -13.67 31.11 23.97
C MET A 1 -13.11 30.13 22.92
N GLU A 2 -12.02 30.45 22.20
CA GLU A 2 -11.46 29.56 21.17
C GLU A 2 -10.88 28.22 21.68
N ASN A 3 -10.29 28.20 22.88
CA ASN A 3 -9.72 26.96 23.45
C ASN A 3 -10.78 25.90 23.76
N GLN A 4 -12.02 26.31 24.04
CA GLN A 4 -13.10 25.39 24.41
C GLN A 4 -13.71 24.70 23.16
N ALA A 5 -13.80 25.43 22.04
CA ALA A 5 -14.20 24.88 20.75
C ALA A 5 -13.15 23.89 20.19
N ARG A 6 -11.86 24.22 20.32
CA ARG A 6 -10.76 23.31 19.94
C ARG A 6 -10.78 22.01 20.73
N ASN A 7 -11.02 22.07 22.03
CA ASN A 7 -11.07 20.89 22.90
C ASN A 7 -12.27 19.98 22.59
N GLN A 8 -13.41 20.57 22.21
CA GLN A 8 -14.60 19.81 21.78
C GLN A 8 -14.40 19.10 20.44
N LEU A 9 -13.72 19.73 19.48
CA LEU A 9 -13.37 19.12 18.19
C LEU A 9 -12.41 17.93 18.34
N ALA A 10 -11.41 18.05 19.22
CA ALA A 10 -10.50 16.95 19.54
C ALA A 10 -11.23 15.74 20.16
N MET A 11 -12.09 15.99 21.15
CA MET A 11 -12.90 14.94 21.80
C MET A 11 -13.88 14.23 20.84
N LEU A 12 -14.41 14.93 19.83
CA LEU A 12 -15.27 14.34 18.80
C LEU A 12 -14.47 13.43 17.85
N GLY A 13 -13.22 13.78 17.54
CA GLY A 13 -12.31 12.96 16.73
C GLY A 13 -11.93 11.66 17.45
N GLU A 14 -11.56 11.76 18.73
CA GLU A 14 -11.22 10.62 19.57
C GLU A 14 -12.39 9.64 19.74
N ARG A 15 -13.61 10.15 19.97
CA ARG A 15 -14.81 9.31 20.07
C ARG A 15 -15.15 8.60 18.75
N ARG A 16 -15.00 9.28 17.60
CA ARG A 16 -15.21 8.65 16.28
C ARG A 16 -14.17 7.58 15.98
N ALA A 17 -12.90 7.82 16.31
CA ALA A 17 -11.84 6.82 16.17
C ALA A 17 -12.05 5.62 17.11
N ALA A 18 -12.49 5.86 18.36
CA ALA A 18 -12.78 4.82 19.34
C ALA A 18 -13.94 3.90 18.95
N ASN A 19 -14.88 4.37 18.12
CA ASN A 19 -16.07 3.61 17.72
C ASN A 19 -16.02 3.06 16.29
N ASN A 20 -14.94 3.31 15.53
CA ASN A 20 -14.82 2.80 14.16
C ASN A 20 -14.13 1.43 14.14
N THR A 21 -14.92 0.37 13.94
CA THR A 21 -14.45 -1.01 13.85
C THR A 21 -13.49 -1.23 12.67
N ALA A 22 -13.77 -0.64 11.51
CA ALA A 22 -12.92 -0.73 10.33
C ALA A 22 -11.54 -0.08 10.56
N PHE A 23 -11.51 1.06 11.27
CA PHE A 23 -10.24 1.71 11.63
C PHE A 23 -9.42 0.85 12.58
N LYS A 24 -10.04 0.25 13.61
CA LYS A 24 -9.35 -0.66 14.54
C LYS A 24 -8.78 -1.89 13.83
N GLN A 25 -9.58 -2.52 12.95
CA GLN A 25 -9.13 -3.67 12.15
C GLN A 25 -7.96 -3.28 11.24
N LYS A 26 -8.01 -2.09 10.62
CA LYS A 26 -6.91 -1.60 9.80
C LYS A 26 -5.65 -1.37 10.63
N LEU A 27 -5.77 -0.78 11.82
CA LEU A 27 -4.63 -0.56 12.71
C LEU A 27 -4.00 -1.89 13.17
N GLN A 28 -4.83 -2.90 13.48
CA GLN A 28 -4.36 -4.26 13.77
C GLN A 28 -3.61 -4.86 12.56
N GLN A 29 -4.13 -4.69 11.35
CA GLN A 29 -3.45 -5.12 10.13
C GLN A 29 -2.10 -4.41 9.95
N MET A 30 -2.05 -3.09 10.18
CA MET A 30 -0.83 -2.29 10.06
C MET A 30 0.22 -2.66 11.11
N ALA A 31 -0.21 -3.14 12.29
CA ALA A 31 0.67 -3.60 13.35
C ALA A 31 1.24 -5.03 13.14
N LEU A 32 0.83 -5.75 12.07
CA LEU A 32 1.33 -7.10 11.81
C LEU A 32 2.87 -7.08 11.66
N PRO A 33 3.61 -7.91 12.43
CA PRO A 33 5.06 -7.96 12.36
C PRO A 33 5.52 -8.61 11.06
N LEU A 34 6.64 -8.15 10.54
CA LEU A 34 7.29 -8.72 9.37
C LEU A 34 8.57 -9.47 9.78
N ALA A 35 8.77 -10.67 9.24
CA ALA A 35 9.99 -11.43 9.46
C ALA A 35 11.14 -10.80 8.67
N PRO A 36 12.32 -10.61 9.29
CA PRO A 36 13.47 -10.02 8.61
C PRO A 36 14.05 -10.96 7.55
N LEU A 37 14.47 -10.37 6.42
CA LEU A 37 15.28 -11.05 5.42
C LEU A 37 16.76 -10.80 5.69
N VAL A 38 17.60 -11.80 5.46
CA VAL A 38 19.07 -11.70 5.63
C VAL A 38 19.77 -11.54 4.28
N GLN A 39 20.88 -10.82 4.27
CA GLN A 39 21.75 -10.70 3.10
C GLN A 39 22.52 -11.99 2.88
N LEU A 40 22.60 -12.47 1.63
CA LEU A 40 23.26 -13.76 1.32
C LEU A 40 24.79 -13.78 1.51
N THR A 41 25.44 -12.62 1.58
CA THR A 41 26.89 -12.49 1.73
C THR A 41 27.33 -12.46 3.18
N THR A 42 26.68 -11.63 4.00
CA THR A 42 27.07 -11.37 5.39
C THR A 42 26.17 -12.08 6.40
N GLY A 43 24.93 -12.40 6.02
CA GLY A 43 23.90 -12.85 6.96
C GLY A 43 23.23 -11.72 7.73
N ASP A 44 23.62 -10.46 7.47
CA ASP A 44 23.08 -9.29 8.18
C ASP A 44 21.70 -8.88 7.66
N ILE A 45 20.99 -8.10 8.49
CA ILE A 45 19.70 -7.49 8.16
C ILE A 45 19.93 -6.00 7.93
N HIS A 46 19.32 -5.44 6.88
CA HIS A 46 19.40 -4.00 6.64
C HIS A 46 18.76 -3.21 7.82
N PRO A 47 19.38 -2.13 8.32
CA PRO A 47 18.86 -1.37 9.46
C PRO A 47 17.48 -0.74 9.21
N ALA A 48 17.17 -0.40 7.96
CA ALA A 48 15.86 0.11 7.56
C ALA A 48 14.85 -0.99 7.19
N PHE A 49 15.15 -2.27 7.45
CA PHE A 49 14.18 -3.34 7.16
C PHE A 49 12.91 -3.13 7.99
N PRO A 50 11.71 -3.16 7.38
CA PRO A 50 10.48 -2.82 8.08
C PRO A 50 10.08 -3.92 9.08
N GLY A 51 9.98 -3.57 10.36
CA GLY A 51 9.55 -4.51 11.40
C GLY A 51 8.05 -4.80 11.43
N THR A 52 7.23 -3.94 10.84
CA THR A 52 5.78 -4.11 10.72
C THR A 52 5.28 -3.71 9.34
N LEU A 53 4.03 -4.08 9.02
CA LEU A 53 3.39 -3.67 7.77
C LEU A 53 3.27 -2.13 7.67
N LEU A 54 3.01 -1.43 8.78
CA LEU A 54 3.01 0.03 8.80
C LEU A 54 4.37 0.60 8.41
N ASN A 55 5.44 0.11 9.03
CA ASN A 55 6.81 0.56 8.75
C ASN A 55 7.16 0.36 7.27
N PHE A 56 6.71 -0.73 6.65
CA PHE A 56 6.90 -0.97 5.22
C PHE A 56 6.24 0.12 4.35
N TRP A 57 4.99 0.49 4.64
CA TRP A 57 4.30 1.53 3.87
C TRP A 57 4.90 2.92 4.04
N LEU A 58 5.65 3.14 5.13
CA LEU A 58 6.33 4.39 5.43
C LEU A 58 7.76 4.46 4.87
N LEU A 59 8.26 3.42 4.20
CA LEU A 59 9.60 3.46 3.58
C LEU A 59 9.67 4.58 2.53
N THR A 60 10.75 5.36 2.63
CA THR A 60 11.07 6.43 1.69
C THR A 60 11.73 5.89 0.42
N ASP A 61 11.80 6.73 -0.61
CA ASP A 61 12.49 6.38 -1.86
C ASP A 61 13.96 5.98 -1.61
N ALA A 62 14.68 6.78 -0.81
CA ALA A 62 16.07 6.51 -0.44
C ALA A 62 16.23 5.17 0.31
N GLN A 63 15.35 4.87 1.26
CA GLN A 63 15.39 3.60 2.00
C GLN A 63 15.11 2.40 1.08
N LEU A 64 14.22 2.56 0.10
CA LEU A 64 13.94 1.51 -0.88
C LEU A 64 15.13 1.28 -1.82
N GLU A 65 15.80 2.33 -2.27
CA GLU A 65 17.04 2.25 -3.05
C GLU A 65 18.17 1.54 -2.30
N GLU A 66 18.36 1.87 -1.02
CA GLU A 66 19.34 1.24 -0.15
C GLU A 66 19.02 -0.24 0.08
N LEU A 67 17.75 -0.57 0.37
CA LEU A 67 17.30 -1.96 0.51
C LEU A 67 17.57 -2.77 -0.77
N ALA A 68 17.22 -2.22 -1.93
CA ALA A 68 17.44 -2.88 -3.21
C ALA A 68 18.94 -3.10 -3.48
N HIS A 69 19.79 -2.14 -3.15
CA HIS A 69 21.24 -2.29 -3.28
C HIS A 69 21.81 -3.35 -2.32
N PHE A 70 21.45 -3.26 -1.03
CA PHE A 70 21.90 -4.16 0.03
C PHE A 70 21.59 -5.63 -0.29
N TYR A 71 20.40 -5.92 -0.81
CA TYR A 71 20.01 -7.28 -1.20
C TYR A 71 20.36 -7.64 -2.66
N HIS A 72 21.34 -6.97 -3.27
CA HIS A 72 21.83 -7.26 -4.63
C HIS A 72 20.74 -7.19 -5.73
N GLN A 73 19.67 -6.44 -5.53
CA GLN A 73 18.58 -6.30 -6.51
C GLN A 73 18.77 -5.07 -7.42
N ARG A 74 19.32 -3.97 -6.89
CA ARG A 74 19.64 -2.75 -7.66
C ARG A 74 20.92 -2.87 -8.47
N THR A 75 21.93 -3.53 -7.92
CA THR A 75 23.22 -3.76 -8.57
C THR A 75 23.41 -5.27 -8.68
N PRO A 76 22.79 -5.91 -9.70
CA PRO A 76 22.76 -7.36 -9.78
C PRO A 76 24.16 -7.98 -9.83
N CYS A 77 24.31 -9.14 -9.21
CA CYS A 77 25.53 -9.92 -9.17
C CYS A 77 25.20 -11.42 -9.06
N ARG A 78 26.20 -12.27 -8.81
CA ARG A 78 26.02 -13.72 -8.68
C ARG A 78 24.98 -14.15 -7.63
N TYR A 79 24.68 -13.30 -6.64
CA TYR A 79 23.73 -13.60 -5.55
C TYR A 79 22.29 -13.19 -5.84
N THR A 80 22.04 -12.35 -6.85
CA THR A 80 20.70 -11.78 -7.10
C THR A 80 19.64 -12.86 -7.27
N PHE A 81 19.94 -13.89 -8.04
CA PHE A 81 19.03 -14.99 -8.34
C PHE A 81 18.97 -16.08 -7.25
N HIS A 82 19.76 -15.95 -6.18
CA HIS A 82 19.70 -16.87 -5.05
C HIS A 82 18.67 -16.44 -3.98
N TYR A 83 18.12 -15.22 -4.10
CA TYR A 83 16.98 -14.82 -3.28
C TYR A 83 15.69 -15.47 -3.78
N PRO A 84 14.70 -15.73 -2.90
CA PRO A 84 13.47 -16.46 -3.27
C PRO A 84 12.62 -15.78 -4.36
N CYS A 85 12.62 -14.45 -4.42
CA CYS A 85 11.77 -13.66 -5.30
C CYS A 85 12.54 -12.50 -5.93
N PRO A 86 13.53 -12.74 -6.81
CA PRO A 86 14.35 -11.68 -7.39
C PRO A 86 13.48 -10.68 -8.18
N ILE A 87 13.89 -9.42 -8.17
CA ILE A 87 13.17 -8.32 -8.80
C ILE A 87 14.07 -7.58 -9.79
N ASN A 88 13.46 -7.06 -10.86
CA ASN A 88 14.14 -6.12 -11.76
C ASN A 88 14.01 -4.71 -11.19
N TRP A 89 15.13 -4.03 -10.93
CA TRP A 89 15.17 -2.69 -10.34
C TRP A 89 15.59 -1.63 -11.36
N SER A 90 15.02 -0.43 -11.23
CA SER A 90 15.41 0.77 -11.97
C SER A 90 15.26 1.96 -11.02
N SER A 91 16.26 2.85 -10.96
CA SER A 91 16.23 4.00 -10.06
C SER A 91 15.19 5.04 -10.49
N ASP A 92 14.80 5.04 -11.77
CA ASP A 92 13.90 6.01 -12.39
C ASP A 92 12.40 5.66 -12.23
N MET A 93 12.10 4.49 -11.65
CA MET A 93 10.71 4.08 -11.44
C MET A 93 10.05 4.89 -10.31
N PRO A 94 8.73 5.08 -10.31
CA PRO A 94 8.06 5.83 -9.25
C PRO A 94 8.12 5.09 -7.90
N LEU A 95 8.03 5.86 -6.81
CA LEU A 95 8.07 5.36 -5.42
C LEU A 95 7.12 4.18 -5.17
N GLU A 96 5.90 4.27 -5.68
CA GLU A 96 4.88 3.23 -5.54
C GLU A 96 5.35 1.91 -6.18
N GLU A 97 6.00 1.96 -7.34
CA GLU A 97 6.52 0.78 -8.02
C GLU A 97 7.73 0.18 -7.27
N LYS A 98 8.65 1.02 -6.78
CA LYS A 98 9.77 0.59 -5.93
C LYS A 98 9.26 -0.16 -4.70
N ARG A 99 8.28 0.44 -4.00
CA ARG A 99 7.66 -0.15 -2.80
C ARG A 99 7.04 -1.50 -3.11
N ARG A 100 6.31 -1.63 -4.21
CA ARG A 100 5.69 -2.91 -4.61
C ARG A 100 6.72 -3.97 -4.98
N LYS A 101 7.78 -3.62 -5.71
CA LYS A 101 8.85 -4.57 -5.98
C LYS A 101 9.54 -5.06 -4.71
N ILE A 102 9.87 -4.16 -3.78
CA ILE A 102 10.39 -4.56 -2.46
C ILE A 102 9.37 -5.41 -1.69
N GLY A 103 8.09 -5.04 -1.69
CA GLY A 103 7.03 -5.82 -1.06
C GLY A 103 6.97 -7.24 -1.59
N ARG A 104 7.01 -7.43 -2.91
CA ARG A 104 7.09 -8.75 -3.54
C ARG A 104 8.37 -9.49 -3.15
N PHE A 105 9.51 -8.80 -3.16
CA PHE A 105 10.82 -9.37 -2.82
C PHE A 105 10.86 -9.93 -1.39
N ILE A 106 10.25 -9.25 -0.42
CA ILE A 106 10.17 -9.69 0.98
C ILE A 106 8.96 -10.61 1.26
N GLY A 107 8.19 -10.99 0.25
CA GLY A 107 7.09 -11.96 0.37
C GLY A 107 5.72 -11.40 0.73
N LEU A 108 5.48 -10.10 0.59
CA LEU A 108 4.15 -9.51 0.77
C LEU A 108 3.23 -9.80 -0.43
N ARG A 109 1.98 -10.16 -0.14
CA ARG A 109 0.93 -10.34 -1.14
C ARG A 109 0.34 -9.01 -1.60
N GLY A 110 -0.14 -8.96 -2.85
CA GLY A 110 -0.75 -7.75 -3.45
C GLY A 110 0.26 -6.74 -4.00
N CYS A 111 1.56 -7.07 -3.97
CA CYS A 111 2.65 -6.22 -4.44
C CYS A 111 3.14 -6.58 -5.87
N GLU A 112 2.36 -7.33 -6.65
CA GLU A 112 2.73 -7.80 -7.99
C GLU A 112 2.71 -6.69 -9.06
N SER A 113 3.85 -6.25 -9.57
CA SER A 113 3.92 -5.32 -10.72
C SER A 113 3.91 -6.09 -12.05
N PRO A 114 3.27 -5.56 -13.11
CA PRO A 114 2.60 -4.24 -13.21
C PRO A 114 1.15 -4.23 -12.69
N ILE A 115 0.72 -3.10 -12.11
CA ILE A 115 -0.72 -2.82 -11.93
C ILE A 115 -1.22 -2.26 -13.25
N ARG A 116 -2.36 -2.77 -13.75
CA ARG A 116 -3.12 -2.11 -14.80
C ARG A 116 -3.68 -0.81 -14.23
N VAL A 117 -2.92 0.27 -14.30
CA VAL A 117 -3.41 1.61 -13.95
C VAL A 117 -4.48 1.93 -14.99
N ARG A 118 -5.72 2.06 -14.54
CA ARG A 118 -6.82 2.47 -15.42
C ARG A 118 -6.53 3.89 -15.87
N THR A 119 -6.66 4.15 -17.17
CA THR A 119 -6.55 5.51 -17.68
C THR A 119 -7.69 6.37 -17.13
N GLU A 120 -7.50 7.69 -17.13
CA GLU A 120 -8.55 8.63 -16.73
C GLU A 120 -9.84 8.40 -17.54
N ASP A 121 -9.70 8.13 -18.84
CA ASP A 121 -10.81 7.77 -19.73
C ASP A 121 -11.53 6.49 -19.30
N GLU A 122 -10.78 5.45 -18.91
CA GLU A 122 -11.35 4.20 -18.42
C GLU A 122 -12.08 4.39 -17.08
N ILE A 123 -11.66 5.34 -16.24
CA ILE A 123 -12.31 5.68 -14.97
C ILE A 123 -13.58 6.49 -15.24
N MET A 124 -13.51 7.46 -16.15
CA MET A 124 -14.63 8.33 -16.52
C MET A 124 -15.77 7.54 -17.17
N GLU A 125 -15.45 6.63 -18.09
CA GLU A 125 -16.45 5.79 -18.75
C GLU A 125 -17.13 4.83 -17.78
N ASP A 126 -16.41 4.31 -16.79
CA ASP A 126 -17.00 3.47 -15.73
C ASP A 126 -17.96 4.25 -14.85
N ALA A 127 -17.56 5.47 -14.46
CA ALA A 127 -18.44 6.37 -13.70
C ALA A 127 -19.68 6.76 -14.50
N ARG A 128 -19.58 6.89 -15.83
CA ARG A 128 -20.72 7.15 -16.72
C ARG A 128 -21.67 5.95 -16.78
N ARG A 129 -21.12 4.73 -16.89
CA ARG A 129 -21.89 3.48 -16.91
C ARG A 129 -22.60 3.22 -15.58
N ALA A 130 -21.93 3.49 -14.46
CA ALA A 130 -22.52 3.35 -13.12
C ALA A 130 -23.75 4.25 -12.95
N ARG A 131 -23.68 5.52 -13.39
CA ARG A 131 -24.82 6.45 -13.35
C ARG A 131 -26.02 5.96 -14.16
N LEU A 132 -25.78 5.49 -15.40
CA LEU A 132 -26.84 4.97 -16.26
C LEU A 132 -27.51 3.73 -15.64
N ALA A 133 -26.73 2.84 -15.01
CA ALA A 133 -27.25 1.68 -14.32
C ALA A 133 -28.09 2.06 -13.09
N GLU A 134 -27.65 3.06 -12.30
CA GLU A 134 -28.43 3.58 -11.17
C GLU A 134 -29.75 4.21 -11.61
N GLU A 135 -29.74 4.97 -12.71
CA GLU A 135 -30.95 5.54 -13.30
C GLU A 135 -31.91 4.45 -13.77
N ASP A 136 -31.43 3.43 -14.49
CA ASP A 136 -32.26 2.31 -14.97
C ASP A 136 -32.86 1.51 -13.81
N GLU A 137 -32.10 1.27 -12.73
CA GLU A 137 -32.59 0.64 -11.51
C GLU A 137 -33.62 1.51 -10.76
N MET A 138 -33.44 2.83 -10.75
CA MET A 138 -34.45 3.77 -10.21
C MET A 138 -35.74 3.75 -11.04
N TRP A 139 -35.63 3.72 -12.37
CA TRP A 139 -36.77 3.62 -13.28
C TRP A 139 -37.52 2.31 -13.11
N LYS A 140 -36.82 1.17 -13.06
CA LYS A 140 -37.41 -0.15 -12.77
C LYS A 140 -38.12 -0.17 -11.43
N ARG A 141 -37.52 0.40 -10.37
CA ARG A 141 -38.16 0.53 -9.06
C ARG A 141 -39.44 1.35 -9.13
N LYS A 142 -39.43 2.47 -9.86
CA LYS A 142 -40.60 3.36 -10.01
C LYS A 142 -41.72 2.70 -10.82
N LEU A 143 -41.38 1.99 -11.89
CA LEU A 143 -42.36 1.24 -12.70
C LEU A 143 -42.96 0.06 -11.94
N ARG A 144 -42.29 -0.48 -10.93
CA ARG A 144 -42.80 -1.61 -10.11
C ARG A 144 -43.97 -1.23 -9.19
N TRP A 145 -44.28 0.06 -9.07
CA TRP A 145 -45.39 0.59 -8.27
C TRP A 145 -46.55 1.13 -9.13
N TYR A 146 -46.46 1.00 -10.45
CA TYR A 146 -47.54 1.25 -11.42
C TYR A 146 -47.98 -0.07 -12.04
#